data_AF-A0A3E1BGS3-F1
#
_entry.id   AF-A0A3E1BGS3-F1
#
_cell.length_a   1.000
_cell.length_b   1.000
_cell.length_c   1.000
_cell.angle_alpha   90.00
_cell.angle_beta   90.00
_cell.angle_gamma   90.00
#
_symmetry.space_group_name_H-M   'P 1'
#
loop_
_entity.id
_entity.type
_entity.pdbx_description
1 polymer ?
#
loop_
_entity_poly.entity_id
_entity_poly.type
_entity_poly.pdbx_seq_one_letter_code
_entity_poly.pdbx_strand_id
1 'polypeptide(L)'
;MKSKREKIAWAAVVVATFGICLPIMFGEPRKIDDQHGGDGWRNAIYDFQTLITGVAAVVAAYFAINQSRMVEANSERRHQQLMELSLRSARLMINRTVFPMVEYIEEALENVEGWHKRIAADGGAWFLAKNFIHLKKMSGSWQEIVYDEQLGIAEAYFDGAMVHALRRSRETTKSITGRVITIEYRLTPLTGYDGEQEVITGVLQEFVDGLDQDLRTLLEFLTEFRDGLRKLERDYLKTV
;
A
#
# COMPACT_ATOMS: atom_id res chain seq x y z
N MET A 1 7.06 -37.62 -16.38
CA MET A 1 7.09 -39.11 -16.40
C MET A 1 6.00 -39.63 -15.46
N LYS A 2 4.95 -40.28 -15.98
CA LYS A 2 3.87 -40.85 -15.15
C LYS A 2 4.43 -41.89 -14.18
N SER A 3 4.00 -41.85 -12.92
CA SER A 3 4.49 -42.75 -11.88
C SER A 3 4.10 -44.20 -12.20
N LYS A 4 4.89 -45.19 -11.74
CA LYS A 4 4.60 -46.62 -11.97
C LYS A 4 3.17 -47.01 -11.53
N ARG A 5 2.64 -46.37 -10.48
CA ARG A 5 1.27 -46.61 -9.99
C ARG A 5 0.20 -46.08 -10.93
N GLU A 6 0.46 -44.93 -11.56
CA GLU A 6 -0.46 -44.30 -12.51
C GLU A 6 -0.60 -45.13 -13.78
N LYS A 7 0.49 -45.75 -14.25
CA LYS A 7 0.48 -46.66 -15.42
C LYS A 7 -0.34 -47.92 -15.16
N ILE A 8 -0.21 -48.52 -13.98
CA ILE A 8 -0.96 -49.72 -13.59
C ILE A 8 -2.46 -49.40 -13.47
N ALA A 9 -2.81 -48.26 -12.85
CA ALA A 9 -4.20 -47.82 -12.77
C ALA A 9 -4.82 -47.59 -14.17
N TRP A 10 -4.07 -46.96 -15.09
CA TRP A 10 -4.54 -46.76 -16.46
C TRP A 10 -4.73 -48.07 -17.23
N ALA A 11 -3.81 -49.03 -17.08
CA ALA A 11 -3.94 -50.35 -17.68
C ALA A 11 -5.18 -51.09 -17.14
N ALA A 12 -5.45 -51.01 -15.84
CA ALA A 12 -6.64 -51.62 -15.23
C ALA A 12 -7.94 -50.98 -15.74
N VAL A 13 -7.98 -49.64 -15.87
CA VAL A 13 -9.14 -48.93 -16.45
C VAL A 13 -9.37 -49.33 -17.90
N VAL A 14 -8.32 -49.44 -18.71
CA VAL A 14 -8.43 -49.89 -20.11
C VAL A 14 -8.96 -51.31 -20.18
N VAL A 15 -8.39 -52.24 -19.41
CA VAL A 15 -8.85 -53.65 -19.38
C VAL A 15 -10.31 -53.75 -18.94
N ALA A 16 -10.70 -53.00 -17.90
CA ALA A 16 -12.09 -52.96 -17.43
C ALA A 16 -13.03 -52.38 -18.50
N THR A 17 -12.62 -51.31 -19.17
CA THR A 17 -13.41 -50.65 -20.22
C THR A 17 -13.60 -51.57 -21.42
N PHE A 18 -12.53 -52.20 -21.92
CA PHE A 18 -12.62 -53.15 -23.04
C PHE A 18 -13.38 -54.43 -22.66
N GLY A 19 -13.20 -54.94 -21.44
CA GLY A 19 -13.91 -56.13 -20.93
C GLY A 19 -15.42 -55.92 -20.74
N ILE A 20 -15.86 -54.67 -20.55
CA ILE A 20 -17.29 -54.30 -20.48
C ILE A 20 -17.81 -53.94 -21.88
N CYS A 21 -17.10 -53.10 -22.64
CA CYS A 21 -17.60 -52.56 -23.91
C CYS A 21 -17.61 -53.58 -25.06
N LEU A 22 -16.59 -54.44 -25.20
CA LEU A 22 -16.53 -55.40 -26.32
C LEU A 22 -17.70 -56.41 -26.27
N PRO A 23 -18.04 -57.02 -25.13
CA PRO A 23 -19.15 -57.98 -25.09
C PRO A 23 -20.53 -57.33 -25.20
N ILE A 24 -20.68 -56.06 -24.79
CA ILE A 24 -21.92 -55.30 -25.03
C ILE A 24 -22.12 -55.05 -26.54
N MET A 25 -21.06 -54.67 -27.25
CA MET A 25 -21.13 -54.32 -28.68
C MET A 25 -21.20 -55.55 -29.61
N PHE A 26 -20.52 -56.64 -29.25
CA PHE A 26 -20.38 -57.83 -30.10
C PHE A 26 -21.13 -59.08 -29.59
N GLY A 27 -21.64 -59.06 -28.36
CA GLY A 27 -22.36 -60.21 -27.78
C GLY A 27 -23.80 -60.30 -28.28
N GLU A 28 -24.26 -61.51 -28.61
CA GLU A 28 -25.62 -61.75 -29.11
C GLU A 28 -26.69 -61.38 -28.06
N PRO A 29 -27.74 -60.62 -28.44
CA PRO A 29 -28.82 -60.26 -27.52
C PRO A 29 -29.64 -61.47 -27.13
N ARG A 30 -30.07 -61.51 -25.86
CA ARG A 30 -30.99 -62.53 -25.37
C ARG A 30 -32.32 -62.44 -26.14
N LYS A 31 -32.73 -63.53 -26.79
CA LYS A 31 -34.07 -63.64 -27.39
C LYS A 31 -35.09 -63.95 -26.29
N ILE A 32 -36.18 -63.18 -26.27
CA ILE A 32 -37.16 -63.17 -25.17
C ILE A 32 -38.07 -64.41 -25.20
N ASP A 33 -38.13 -65.13 -26.32
CA ASP A 33 -39.17 -66.14 -26.56
C ASP A 33 -38.97 -67.52 -25.93
N ASP A 34 -37.81 -67.90 -25.38
CA ASP A 34 -37.69 -69.19 -24.65
C ASP A 34 -36.37 -69.37 -23.88
N GLN A 35 -35.90 -68.32 -23.18
CA GLN A 35 -34.73 -68.30 -22.25
C GLN A 35 -33.48 -69.15 -22.62
N HIS A 36 -33.24 -69.46 -23.89
CA HIS A 36 -32.05 -70.15 -24.37
C HIS A 36 -31.41 -69.35 -25.51
N GLY A 37 -30.11 -69.12 -25.37
CA GLY A 37 -29.30 -68.31 -26.29
C GLY A 37 -29.02 -66.90 -25.79
N GLY A 38 -27.77 -66.48 -25.97
CA GLY A 38 -27.21 -65.21 -25.52
C GLY A 38 -25.85 -65.41 -24.86
N ASP A 39 -24.92 -64.49 -25.09
CA ASP A 39 -23.61 -64.52 -24.43
C ASP A 39 -23.81 -64.35 -22.91
N GLY A 40 -23.44 -65.39 -22.14
CA GLY A 40 -23.58 -65.41 -20.69
C GLY A 40 -22.84 -64.25 -20.01
N TRP A 41 -21.77 -63.76 -20.63
CA TRP A 41 -21.01 -62.62 -20.13
C TRP A 41 -21.77 -61.30 -20.31
N ARG A 42 -22.43 -61.09 -21.46
CA ARG A 42 -23.27 -59.92 -21.70
C ARG A 42 -24.42 -59.87 -20.69
N ASN A 43 -25.13 -60.97 -20.48
CA ASN A 43 -26.26 -61.03 -19.55
C ASN A 43 -25.84 -60.69 -18.11
N ALA A 44 -24.68 -61.19 -17.65
CA ALA A 44 -24.15 -60.84 -16.34
C ALA A 44 -23.88 -59.33 -16.20
N ILE A 45 -23.34 -58.68 -17.23
CA ILE A 45 -23.13 -57.22 -17.20
C ILE A 45 -24.46 -56.46 -17.07
N TYR A 46 -25.51 -56.90 -17.79
CA TYR A 46 -26.83 -56.26 -17.69
C TYR A 46 -27.45 -56.43 -16.30
N ASP A 47 -27.33 -57.61 -15.69
CA ASP A 47 -27.86 -57.87 -14.35
C ASP A 47 -27.16 -57.02 -13.27
N PHE A 48 -25.89 -56.66 -13.49
CA PHE A 48 -25.10 -55.80 -12.59
C PHE A 48 -25.00 -54.33 -13.02
N GLN A 49 -25.71 -53.89 -14.06
CA GLN A 49 -25.58 -52.54 -14.61
C GLN A 49 -25.79 -51.45 -13.55
N THR A 50 -26.81 -51.59 -12.70
CA THR A 50 -27.12 -50.63 -11.64
C THR A 50 -26.04 -50.57 -10.57
N LEU A 51 -25.46 -51.73 -10.21
CA LEU A 51 -24.34 -51.83 -9.27
C LEU A 51 -23.07 -51.18 -9.85
N ILE A 52 -22.73 -51.50 -11.10
CA ILE A 52 -21.57 -50.93 -11.81
C ILE A 52 -21.72 -49.40 -11.89
N THR A 53 -22.92 -48.92 -12.23
CA THR A 53 -23.22 -47.49 -12.30
C THR A 53 -23.08 -46.82 -10.93
N GLY A 54 -23.59 -47.45 -9.86
CA GLY A 54 -23.47 -46.94 -8.49
C GLY A 54 -22.01 -46.85 -8.03
N VAL A 55 -21.20 -47.88 -8.28
CA VAL A 55 -19.76 -47.88 -7.96
C VAL A 55 -19.03 -46.80 -8.75
N ALA A 56 -19.29 -46.68 -10.05
CA ALA A 56 -18.70 -45.64 -10.89
C ALA A 56 -19.05 -44.22 -10.39
N ALA A 57 -20.29 -43.99 -9.95
CA ALA A 57 -20.73 -42.71 -9.39
C ALA A 57 -19.99 -42.35 -8.09
N VAL A 58 -19.81 -43.31 -7.17
CA VAL A 58 -19.04 -43.09 -5.93
C VAL A 58 -17.58 -42.77 -6.23
N VAL A 59 -16.98 -43.50 -7.17
CA VAL A 59 -15.59 -43.24 -7.60
C VAL A 59 -15.47 -41.85 -8.23
N ALA A 60 -16.41 -41.47 -9.11
CA ALA A 60 -16.44 -40.15 -9.71
C ALA A 60 -16.59 -39.03 -8.66
N ALA A 61 -17.49 -39.21 -7.70
CA ALA A 61 -17.68 -38.26 -6.59
C ALA A 61 -16.40 -38.13 -5.73
N TYR A 62 -15.73 -39.25 -5.43
CA TYR A 62 -14.46 -39.24 -4.71
C TYR A 62 -13.37 -38.46 -5.46
N PHE A 63 -13.24 -38.68 -6.77
CA PHE A 63 -12.29 -37.91 -7.60
C PHE A 63 -12.65 -36.43 -7.67
N ALA A 64 -13.94 -36.10 -7.82
CA ALA A 64 -14.41 -34.72 -7.83
C ALA A 64 -14.09 -33.99 -6.52
N ILE A 65 -14.31 -34.63 -5.36
CA ILE A 65 -13.99 -34.08 -4.05
C ILE A 65 -12.47 -33.86 -3.91
N ASN A 66 -11.64 -34.84 -4.28
CA ASN A 66 -10.19 -34.69 -4.19
C ASN A 66 -9.65 -33.62 -5.14
N GLN A 67 -10.20 -33.52 -6.35
CA GLN A 67 -9.85 -32.48 -7.30
C GLN A 67 -10.25 -31.10 -6.76
N SER A 68 -11.46 -30.96 -6.21
CA SER A 68 -11.94 -29.72 -5.58
C SER A 68 -11.01 -29.28 -4.44
N ARG A 69 -10.64 -30.19 -3.52
CA ARG A 69 -9.70 -29.89 -2.42
C ARG A 69 -8.34 -29.41 -2.92
N MET A 70 -7.81 -30.03 -3.97
CA MET A 70 -6.52 -29.63 -4.55
C MET A 70 -6.61 -28.24 -5.23
N VAL A 71 -7.73 -27.95 -5.90
CA VAL A 71 -7.99 -26.65 -6.52
C VAL A 71 -8.14 -25.56 -5.46
N GLU A 72 -8.91 -25.81 -4.40
CA GLU A 72 -9.09 -24.88 -3.28
C GLU A 72 -7.76 -24.56 -2.59
N ALA A 73 -6.96 -25.58 -2.26
CA ALA A 73 -5.65 -25.38 -1.64
C ALA A 73 -4.69 -24.58 -2.55
N ASN A 74 -4.72 -24.80 -3.86
CA ASN A 74 -3.90 -24.04 -4.80
C ASN A 74 -4.46 -22.63 -5.08
N SER A 75 -5.76 -22.43 -4.93
CA SER A 75 -6.38 -21.10 -4.98
C SER A 75 -5.97 -20.28 -3.78
N GLU A 76 -6.04 -20.86 -2.58
CA GLU A 76 -5.63 -20.23 -1.32
C GLU A 76 -4.14 -19.83 -1.34
N ARG A 77 -3.26 -20.73 -1.79
CA ARG A 77 -1.83 -20.40 -1.95
C ARG A 77 -1.60 -19.24 -2.90
N ARG A 78 -2.31 -19.20 -4.04
CA ARG A 78 -2.20 -18.08 -4.99
C ARG A 78 -2.75 -16.79 -4.40
N HIS A 79 -3.84 -16.87 -3.65
CA HIS A 79 -4.39 -15.71 -2.95
C HIS A 79 -3.39 -15.13 -1.94
N GLN A 80 -2.75 -15.98 -1.14
CA GLN A 80 -1.70 -15.58 -0.20
C GLN A 80 -0.49 -14.95 -0.92
N GLN A 81 -0.03 -15.55 -2.02
CA GLN A 81 1.06 -14.99 -2.83
C GLN A 81 0.71 -13.61 -3.41
N LEU A 82 -0.52 -13.43 -3.90
CA LEU A 82 -0.97 -12.13 -4.41
C LEU A 82 -1.06 -11.08 -3.29
N MET A 83 -1.51 -11.47 -2.10
CA MET A 83 -1.55 -10.59 -0.94
C MET A 83 -0.13 -10.22 -0.46
N GLU A 84 0.82 -11.15 -0.48
CA GLU A 84 2.21 -10.86 -0.14
C GLU A 84 2.86 -9.91 -1.15
N LEU A 85 2.61 -10.11 -2.45
CA LEU A 85 3.10 -9.23 -3.50
C LEU A 85 2.52 -7.80 -3.40
N SER A 86 1.23 -7.67 -3.08
CA SER A 86 0.61 -6.35 -2.90
C SER A 86 1.19 -5.62 -1.67
N LEU A 87 1.37 -6.34 -0.55
CA LEU A 87 2.00 -5.79 0.65
C LEU A 87 3.46 -5.37 0.41
N ARG A 88 4.22 -6.11 -0.40
CA ARG A 88 5.60 -5.73 -0.75
C ARG A 88 5.64 -4.41 -1.52
N SER A 89 4.74 -4.21 -2.48
CA SER A 89 4.65 -2.96 -3.23
C SER A 89 4.30 -1.78 -2.30
N ALA A 90 3.30 -1.97 -1.43
CA ALA A 90 2.92 -0.99 -0.41
C ALA A 90 4.10 -0.61 0.49
N ARG A 91 4.82 -1.60 1.02
CA ARG A 91 6.01 -1.39 1.85
C ARG A 91 7.09 -0.60 1.13
N LEU A 92 7.35 -0.85 -0.15
CA LEU A 92 8.35 -0.11 -0.91
C LEU A 92 7.92 1.35 -1.15
N MET A 93 6.64 1.60 -1.44
CA MET A 93 6.12 2.97 -1.57
C MET A 93 6.25 3.73 -0.25
N ILE A 94 5.78 3.13 0.85
CA ILE A 94 5.86 3.71 2.19
C ILE A 94 7.32 3.94 2.59
N ASN A 95 8.21 2.98 2.34
CA ASN A 95 9.64 3.13 2.64
C ASN A 95 10.26 4.35 1.93
N ARG A 96 9.94 4.57 0.65
CA ARG A 96 10.43 5.73 -0.12
C ARG A 96 9.83 7.06 0.34
N THR A 97 8.60 7.06 0.82
CA THR A 97 7.95 8.25 1.36
C THR A 97 8.41 8.56 2.78
N VAL A 98 8.69 7.55 3.60
CA VAL A 98 9.13 7.72 4.99
C VAL A 98 10.62 8.05 5.06
N PHE A 99 11.47 7.36 4.29
CA PHE A 99 12.92 7.57 4.29
C PHE A 99 13.39 8.26 3.00
N PRO A 100 14.11 9.40 3.08
CA PRO A 100 14.60 10.10 4.27
C PRO A 100 13.66 11.20 4.84
N MET A 101 12.43 11.30 4.32
CA MET A 101 11.57 12.46 4.59
C MET A 101 11.25 12.71 6.06
N VAL A 102 11.08 11.66 6.87
CA VAL A 102 10.82 11.84 8.30
C VAL A 102 11.96 12.56 9.00
N GLU A 103 13.21 12.25 8.66
CA GLU A 103 14.39 12.91 9.24
C GLU A 103 14.45 14.38 8.81
N TYR A 104 14.20 14.66 7.53
CA TYR A 104 14.16 16.05 7.03
C TYR A 104 13.03 16.86 7.67
N ILE A 105 11.87 16.24 7.90
CA ILE A 105 10.76 16.90 8.59
C ILE A 105 11.10 17.15 10.06
N GLU A 106 11.77 16.23 10.74
CA GLU A 106 12.22 16.42 12.13
C GLU A 106 13.24 17.57 12.25
N GLU A 107 14.20 17.66 11.33
CA GLU A 107 15.13 18.78 11.26
C GLU A 107 14.40 20.11 10.96
N ALA A 108 13.42 20.09 10.05
CA ALA A 108 12.61 21.27 9.76
C ALA A 108 11.79 21.71 10.97
N LEU A 109 11.21 20.78 11.74
CA LEU A 109 10.46 21.06 12.97
C LEU A 109 11.35 21.74 14.01
N GLU A 110 12.56 21.23 14.26
CA GLU A 110 13.51 21.86 15.19
C GLU A 110 13.87 23.28 14.75
N ASN A 111 14.11 23.48 13.45
CA ASN A 111 14.39 24.79 12.88
C ASN A 111 13.21 25.76 13.03
N VAL A 112 12.00 25.33 12.65
CA VAL A 112 10.77 26.14 12.74
C VAL A 112 10.48 26.52 14.19
N GLU A 113 10.60 25.57 15.13
CA GLU A 113 10.41 25.82 16.55
C GLU A 113 11.45 26.81 17.09
N GLY A 114 12.72 26.66 16.71
CA GLY A 114 13.79 27.57 17.07
C GLY A 114 13.54 29.00 16.58
N TRP A 115 13.03 29.16 15.36
CA TRP A 115 12.64 30.46 14.81
C TRP A 115 11.44 31.06 15.53
N HIS A 116 10.38 30.29 15.73
CA HIS A 116 9.18 30.72 16.48
C HIS A 116 9.56 31.24 17.87
N LYS A 117 10.36 30.48 18.65
CA LYS A 117 10.82 30.90 19.98
C LYS A 117 11.62 32.20 19.98
N ARG A 118 12.49 32.40 18.97
CA ARG A 118 13.34 33.60 18.88
C ARG A 118 12.58 34.83 18.40
N ILE A 119 11.59 34.64 17.54
CA ILE A 119 10.72 35.72 17.06
C ILE A 119 9.75 36.17 18.16
N ALA A 120 9.21 35.22 18.94
CA ALA A 120 8.34 35.50 20.06
C ALA A 120 9.05 36.15 21.28
N ALA A 121 10.38 36.14 21.32
CA ALA A 121 11.16 36.79 22.36
C ALA A 121 11.21 38.32 22.18
N ASP A 122 11.53 39.05 23.26
CA ASP A 122 11.65 40.51 23.22
C ASP A 122 12.61 40.97 22.12
N GLY A 123 12.13 41.83 21.22
CA GLY A 123 12.90 42.34 20.09
C GLY A 123 12.82 41.49 18.82
N GLY A 124 11.77 40.67 18.65
CA GLY A 124 11.54 39.82 17.48
C GLY A 124 11.74 40.51 16.12
N ALA A 125 11.28 41.77 15.96
CA ALA A 125 11.48 42.55 14.74
C ALA A 125 12.95 42.84 14.42
N TRP A 126 13.72 43.24 15.43
CA TRP A 126 15.14 43.50 15.29
C TRP A 126 15.94 42.22 15.08
N PHE A 127 15.59 41.15 15.80
CA PHE A 127 16.15 39.82 15.59
C PHE A 127 15.93 39.35 14.15
N LEU A 128 14.70 39.49 13.64
CA LEU A 128 14.34 39.12 12.30
C LEU A 128 15.15 39.89 11.26
N ALA A 129 15.28 41.21 11.42
CA ALA A 129 16.07 42.06 10.53
C ALA A 129 17.54 41.60 10.46
N LYS A 130 18.17 41.37 11.62
CA LYS A 130 19.57 40.91 11.71
C LYS A 130 19.81 39.53 11.09
N ASN A 131 18.80 38.65 11.13
CA ASN A 131 18.92 37.27 10.69
C ASN A 131 18.15 37.00 9.38
N PHE A 132 17.77 38.04 8.65
CA PHE A 132 16.87 37.94 7.50
C PHE A 132 17.39 36.99 6.41
N ILE A 133 18.69 37.04 6.09
CA ILE A 133 19.30 36.14 5.10
C ILE A 133 19.15 34.68 5.51
N HIS A 134 19.33 34.39 6.81
CA HIS A 134 19.17 33.04 7.35
C HIS A 134 17.70 32.60 7.29
N LEU A 135 16.76 33.49 7.67
CA LEU A 135 15.32 33.21 7.57
C LEU A 135 14.91 32.89 6.13
N LYS A 136 15.39 33.69 5.17
CA LYS A 136 15.11 33.48 3.75
C LYS A 136 15.57 32.11 3.27
N LYS A 137 16.81 31.73 3.59
CA LYS A 137 17.35 30.39 3.27
C LYS A 137 16.51 29.28 3.91
N MET A 138 16.17 29.41 5.19
CA MET A 138 15.40 28.40 5.91
C MET A 138 13.97 28.26 5.36
N SER A 139 13.28 29.37 5.06
CA SER A 139 11.95 29.34 4.45
C SER A 139 11.92 28.60 3.12
N GLY A 140 12.95 28.77 2.30
CA GLY A 140 13.13 28.00 1.05
C GLY A 140 13.27 26.50 1.32
N SER A 141 14.12 26.13 2.28
CA SER A 141 14.32 24.71 2.64
C SER A 141 13.04 24.06 3.19
N TRP A 142 12.27 24.75 4.03
CA TRP A 142 10.98 24.23 4.52
C TRP A 142 9.99 24.01 3.37
N GLN A 143 9.96 24.93 2.41
CA GLN A 143 9.13 24.81 1.22
C GLN A 143 9.57 23.60 0.36
N GLU A 144 10.86 23.43 0.12
CA GLU A 144 11.40 22.27 -0.60
C GLU A 144 10.97 20.94 0.04
N ILE A 145 11.07 20.83 1.36
CA ILE A 145 10.69 19.60 2.09
C ILE A 145 9.21 19.27 1.92
N VAL A 146 8.29 20.24 2.13
CA VAL A 146 6.85 19.94 2.05
C VAL A 146 6.33 19.75 0.63
N TYR A 147 7.10 20.19 -0.38
CA TYR A 147 6.80 20.00 -1.80
C TYR A 147 7.59 18.85 -2.45
N ASP A 148 8.39 18.10 -1.68
CA ASP A 148 9.14 16.97 -2.21
C ASP A 148 8.19 15.91 -2.81
N GLU A 149 8.51 15.46 -4.03
CA GLU A 149 7.71 14.49 -4.77
C GLU A 149 7.65 13.12 -4.07
N GLN A 150 8.65 12.78 -3.25
CA GLN A 150 8.68 11.53 -2.48
C GLN A 150 7.52 11.43 -1.48
N LEU A 151 7.04 12.58 -0.98
CA LEU A 151 5.86 12.62 -0.11
C LEU A 151 4.58 12.19 -0.84
N GLY A 152 4.53 12.31 -2.17
CA GLY A 152 3.38 11.89 -2.99
C GLY A 152 3.35 10.39 -3.34
N ILE A 153 4.48 9.67 -3.22
CA ILE A 153 4.58 8.27 -3.67
C ILE A 153 3.61 7.35 -2.92
N ALA A 154 3.44 7.57 -1.61
CA ALA A 154 2.55 6.80 -0.76
C ALA A 154 1.26 7.55 -0.38
N GLU A 155 0.84 8.55 -1.16
CA GLU A 155 -0.35 9.35 -0.85
C GLU A 155 -1.64 8.50 -0.70
N ALA A 156 -1.74 7.39 -1.45
CA ALA A 156 -2.85 6.45 -1.32
C ALA A 156 -2.95 5.75 0.05
N TYR A 157 -1.89 5.80 0.85
CA TYR A 157 -1.84 5.25 2.22
C TYR A 157 -2.00 6.33 3.29
N PHE A 158 -2.10 7.60 2.92
CA PHE A 158 -2.34 8.68 3.86
C PHE A 158 -3.80 8.67 4.29
N ASP A 159 -4.03 8.84 5.59
CA ASP A 159 -5.37 9.11 6.09
C ASP A 159 -5.76 10.58 5.81
N GLY A 160 -7.03 10.91 6.06
CA GLY A 160 -7.54 12.26 5.82
C GLY A 160 -6.81 13.33 6.64
N ALA A 161 -6.30 12.98 7.83
CA ALA A 161 -5.57 13.89 8.70
C ALA A 161 -4.19 14.21 8.10
N MET A 162 -3.45 13.20 7.64
CA MET A 162 -2.17 13.38 6.95
C MET A 162 -2.30 14.23 5.68
N VAL A 163 -3.29 13.95 4.83
CA VAL A 163 -3.53 14.75 3.61
C VAL A 163 -3.84 16.20 3.96
N HIS A 164 -4.68 16.42 4.99
CA HIS A 164 -4.99 17.76 5.46
C HIS A 164 -3.73 18.47 5.99
N ALA A 165 -2.97 17.82 6.87
CA ALA A 165 -1.78 18.36 7.50
C ALA A 165 -0.68 18.72 6.47
N LEU A 166 -0.42 17.85 5.49
CA LEU A 166 0.54 18.15 4.42
C LEU A 166 0.10 19.34 3.56
N ARG A 167 -1.19 19.39 3.20
CA ARG A 167 -1.74 20.51 2.42
C ARG A 167 -1.64 21.83 3.20
N ARG A 168 -2.00 21.84 4.49
CA ARG A 168 -1.88 23.02 5.35
C ARG A 168 -0.43 23.45 5.54
N SER A 169 0.49 22.50 5.67
CA SER A 169 1.93 22.77 5.71
C SER A 169 2.41 23.46 4.43
N ARG A 170 2.00 22.98 3.24
CA ARG A 170 2.30 23.59 1.93
C ARG A 170 1.73 25.01 1.79
N GLU A 171 0.49 25.22 2.18
CA GLU A 171 -0.15 26.54 2.16
C GLU A 171 0.59 27.52 3.08
N THR A 172 1.00 27.05 4.26
CA THR A 172 1.67 27.86 5.28
C THR A 172 3.11 28.21 4.89
N THR A 173 3.90 27.26 4.35
CA THR A 173 5.25 27.57 3.84
C THR A 173 5.20 28.58 2.70
N LYS A 174 4.20 28.50 1.82
CA LYS A 174 3.98 29.50 0.77
C LYS A 174 3.67 30.89 1.35
N SER A 175 2.85 30.96 2.41
CA SER A 175 2.59 32.21 3.14
C SER A 175 3.87 32.81 3.72
N ILE A 176 4.66 31.97 4.42
CA ILE A 176 5.95 32.35 5.00
C ILE A 176 6.89 32.92 3.94
N THR A 177 7.09 32.21 2.82
CA THR A 177 7.95 32.67 1.72
C THR A 177 7.46 34.01 1.16
N GLY A 178 6.15 34.19 0.99
CA GLY A 178 5.57 35.46 0.56
C GLY A 178 5.83 36.62 1.53
N ARG A 179 5.72 36.37 2.84
CA ARG A 179 6.06 37.36 3.88
C ARG A 179 7.54 37.68 3.89
N VAL A 180 8.42 36.68 3.79
CA VAL A 180 9.87 36.86 3.72
C VAL A 180 10.24 37.77 2.55
N ILE A 181 9.68 37.53 1.36
CA ILE A 181 9.90 38.40 0.19
C ILE A 181 9.43 39.84 0.47
N THR A 182 8.27 39.99 1.11
CA THR A 182 7.73 41.32 1.46
C THR A 182 8.64 42.05 2.45
N ILE A 183 9.16 41.35 3.45
CA ILE A 183 10.10 41.89 4.42
C ILE A 183 11.41 42.32 3.73
N GLU A 184 11.92 41.55 2.76
CA GLU A 184 13.13 41.92 1.98
C GLU A 184 13.01 43.31 1.36
N TYR A 185 11.89 43.54 0.66
CA TYR A 185 11.59 44.83 0.03
C TYR A 185 11.47 45.97 1.03
N ARG A 186 11.01 45.70 2.26
CA ARG A 186 10.87 46.69 3.33
C ARG A 186 12.16 46.97 4.07
N LEU A 187 13.04 45.97 4.21
CA LEU A 187 14.32 46.11 4.90
C LEU A 187 15.36 46.85 4.06
N THR A 188 15.39 46.62 2.74
CA THR A 188 16.39 47.20 1.83
C THR A 188 16.56 48.74 1.98
N PRO A 189 15.49 49.55 2.07
CA PRO A 189 15.64 51.00 2.22
C PRO A 189 15.97 51.47 3.64
N LEU A 190 15.98 50.60 4.65
CA LEU A 190 16.08 50.98 6.07
C LEU A 190 17.46 50.73 6.69
N THR A 191 18.38 50.05 5.99
CA THR A 191 19.72 49.75 6.51
C THR A 191 20.64 50.95 6.44
N GLY A 192 21.35 51.27 7.54
CA GLY A 192 22.41 52.29 7.55
C GLY A 192 22.02 53.69 8.07
N TYR A 193 20.96 53.79 8.87
CA TYR A 193 20.51 55.06 9.48
C TYR A 193 20.74 55.09 11.00
N ASP A 194 20.95 56.29 11.57
CA ASP A 194 20.88 56.47 13.02
C ASP A 194 19.44 56.22 13.51
N GLY A 195 19.28 55.43 14.58
CA GLY A 195 17.94 55.02 15.07
C GLY A 195 17.32 53.84 14.30
N GLU A 196 18.11 53.14 13.47
CA GLU A 196 17.68 51.99 12.65
C GLU A 196 16.87 50.95 13.42
N GLN A 197 17.22 50.65 14.68
CA GLN A 197 16.48 49.67 15.48
C GLN A 197 15.03 50.09 15.77
N GLU A 198 14.77 51.34 16.13
CA GLU A 198 13.42 51.83 16.46
C GLU A 198 12.55 51.88 15.19
N VAL A 199 13.10 52.39 14.10
CA VAL A 199 12.42 52.45 12.80
C VAL A 199 12.10 51.05 12.29
N ILE A 200 13.07 50.12 12.31
CA ILE A 200 12.86 48.74 11.87
C ILE A 200 11.85 48.03 12.76
N THR A 201 11.91 48.24 14.08
CA THR A 201 10.95 47.62 15.01
C THR A 201 9.52 48.08 14.69
N GLY A 202 9.32 49.39 14.50
CA GLY A 202 8.00 49.93 14.15
C GLY A 202 7.48 49.45 12.79
N VAL A 203 8.34 49.35 11.78
CA VAL A 203 7.94 48.92 10.42
C VAL A 203 7.68 47.42 10.32
N LEU A 204 8.43 46.60 11.07
CA LEU A 204 8.36 45.14 10.94
C LEU A 204 7.43 44.45 11.95
N GLN A 205 6.91 45.15 12.97
CA GLN A 205 6.12 44.49 14.01
C GLN A 205 4.92 43.71 13.47
N GLU A 206 4.13 44.29 12.56
CA GLU A 206 2.98 43.59 11.96
C GLU A 206 3.41 42.33 11.17
N PHE A 207 4.58 42.37 10.52
CA PHE A 207 5.12 41.24 9.79
C PHE A 207 5.61 40.13 10.72
N VAL A 208 6.20 40.52 11.85
CA VAL A 208 6.63 39.61 12.91
C VAL A 208 5.45 38.85 13.46
N ASP A 209 4.36 39.54 13.81
CA ASP A 209 3.15 38.91 14.37
C ASP A 209 2.53 37.93 13.35
N GLY A 210 2.47 38.32 12.08
CA GLY A 210 2.00 37.44 11.01
C GLY A 210 2.90 36.23 10.74
N LEU A 211 4.22 36.42 10.81
CA LEU A 211 5.19 35.34 10.64
C LEU A 211 5.17 34.38 11.83
N ASP A 212 5.04 34.89 13.05
CA ASP A 212 4.93 34.08 14.27
C ASP A 212 3.72 33.13 14.19
N GLN A 213 2.56 33.67 13.80
CA GLN A 213 1.35 32.88 13.58
C GLN A 213 1.53 31.81 12.49
N ASP A 214 2.19 32.16 11.38
CA ASP A 214 2.47 31.21 10.30
C ASP A 214 3.46 30.11 10.75
N LEU A 215 4.51 30.45 11.49
CA LEU A 215 5.46 29.48 12.03
C LEU A 215 4.80 28.51 13.01
N ARG A 216 3.94 29.03 13.90
CA ARG A 216 3.16 28.20 14.82
C ARG A 216 2.24 27.23 14.06
N THR A 217 1.57 27.73 13.04
CA THR A 217 0.67 26.93 12.19
C THR A 217 1.45 25.85 11.44
N LEU A 218 2.63 26.17 10.91
CA LEU A 218 3.50 25.21 10.25
C LEU A 218 3.97 24.14 11.24
N LEU A 219 4.40 24.53 12.44
CA LEU A 219 4.85 23.60 13.48
C LEU A 219 3.77 22.58 13.85
N GLU A 220 2.53 23.04 14.02
CA GLU A 220 1.37 22.18 14.34
C GLU A 220 1.14 21.13 13.26
N PHE A 221 0.91 21.56 12.01
CA PHE A 221 0.55 20.64 10.93
C PHE A 221 1.73 19.77 10.48
N LEU A 222 2.96 20.28 10.51
CA LEU A 222 4.13 19.50 10.16
C LEU A 222 4.41 18.42 11.22
N THR A 223 4.12 18.69 12.49
CA THR A 223 4.20 17.69 13.57
C THR A 223 3.16 16.59 13.37
N GLU A 224 1.91 16.97 13.11
CA GLU A 224 0.83 16.02 12.84
C GLU A 224 1.18 15.11 11.64
N PHE A 225 1.70 15.70 10.55
CA PHE A 225 2.12 14.94 9.38
C PHE A 225 3.29 14.00 9.69
N ARG A 226 4.30 14.46 10.44
CA ARG A 226 5.43 13.64 10.90
C ARG A 226 4.98 12.45 11.74
N ASP A 227 4.04 12.66 12.65
CA ASP A 227 3.48 11.58 13.48
C ASP A 227 2.72 10.54 12.64
N GLY A 228 2.01 11.00 11.61
CA GLY A 228 1.39 10.14 10.60
C GLY A 228 2.41 9.28 9.83
N LEU A 229 3.51 9.88 9.37
CA LEU A 229 4.60 9.13 8.72
C LEU A 229 5.26 8.10 9.66
N ARG A 230 5.52 8.48 10.92
CA ARG A 230 6.05 7.56 11.94
C ARG A 230 5.07 6.41 12.24
N LYS A 231 3.76 6.65 12.15
CA LYS A 231 2.75 5.59 12.26
C LYS A 231 2.82 4.63 11.08
N LEU A 232 2.90 5.12 9.84
CA LEU A 232 3.09 4.27 8.66
C LEU A 232 4.39 3.45 8.73
N GLU A 233 5.48 4.05 9.21
CA GLU A 233 6.75 3.35 9.46
C GLU A 233 6.54 2.14 10.39
N ARG A 234 5.85 2.34 11.52
CA ARG A 234 5.56 1.26 12.48
C ARG A 234 4.67 0.18 11.88
N ASP A 235 3.59 0.58 11.22
CA ASP A 235 2.55 -0.34 10.77
C ASP A 235 3.04 -1.22 9.60
N TYR A 236 3.88 -0.69 8.72
CA TYR A 236 4.29 -1.38 7.48
C TYR A 236 5.74 -1.85 7.44
N LEU A 237 6.66 -1.19 8.16
CA LEU A 237 8.10 -1.47 8.03
C LEU A 237 8.70 -2.22 9.23
N LYS A 238 8.14 -2.08 10.44
CA LYS A 238 8.64 -2.73 11.67
C LYS A 238 7.99 -4.07 12.01
N THR A 239 7.00 -4.51 11.24
CA THR A 239 6.20 -5.71 11.48
C THR A 239 6.82 -7.02 10.95
N VAL A 240 8.15 -7.07 10.76
CA VAL A 240 8.87 -8.26 10.28
C VAL A 240 9.82 -8.78 11.35
#